data_AF-A0A1I6HY19-F1
#
_entry.id   AF-A0A1I6HY19-F1
#
_cell.length_a   1.000
_cell.length_b   1.000
_cell.length_c   1.000
_cell.angle_alpha   90.00
_cell.angle_beta   90.00
_cell.angle_gamma   90.00
#
_symmetry.space_group_name_H-M   'P 1'
#
loop_
_entity.id
_entity.type
_entity.pdbx_description
1 polymer ?
#
loop_
_entity_poly.entity_id
_entity_poly.type
_entity_poly.pdbx_seq_one_letter_code
_entity_poly.pdbx_strand_id
1 'polypeptide(L)'
;MGNNELFANAVKICVKCHNIGFCKIPKDDAVFQYWFEKLERLGFLSAEECYENAMEKAGYMVETCPYCMNGKKRDFERLKQII
;
A
#
# COMPACT_ATOMS: atom_id res chain seq x y z
N MET A 1 31.54 -27.43 -4.80
CA MET A 1 30.40 -26.93 -5.60
C MET A 1 29.13 -27.51 -4.99
N GLY A 2 28.15 -26.68 -4.63
CA GLY A 2 26.82 -27.16 -4.24
C GLY A 2 26.22 -26.55 -2.97
N ASN A 3 26.15 -25.23 -2.86
CA ASN A 3 25.25 -24.54 -1.92
C ASN A 3 24.39 -23.57 -2.74
N ASN A 4 23.41 -24.07 -3.49
CA ASN A 4 22.58 -23.22 -4.36
C ASN A 4 21.11 -23.66 -4.43
N GLU A 5 20.58 -24.25 -3.35
CA GLU A 5 19.17 -24.67 -3.28
C GLU A 5 18.35 -23.92 -2.21
N LEU A 6 18.87 -22.83 -1.62
CA LEU A 6 18.18 -22.09 -0.55
C LEU A 6 17.41 -20.82 -1.01
N PHE A 7 17.39 -20.49 -2.30
CA PHE A 7 16.75 -19.24 -2.79
C PHE A 7 15.62 -19.43 -3.80
N ALA A 8 15.10 -20.65 -4.00
CA ALA A 8 14.05 -20.91 -4.98
C ALA A 8 12.64 -20.38 -4.59
N ASN A 9 12.45 -19.88 -3.36
CA ASN A 9 11.16 -19.36 -2.88
C ASN A 9 11.26 -17.94 -2.32
N ALA A 10 12.11 -17.08 -2.90
CA ALA A 10 12.05 -15.65 -2.60
C ALA A 10 10.70 -15.10 -3.12
N VAL A 11 9.71 -15.03 -2.22
CA VAL A 11 8.47 -14.30 -2.46
C VAL A 11 8.88 -12.90 -2.91
N LYS A 12 8.67 -12.57 -4.19
CA LYS A 12 8.89 -11.21 -4.69
C LYS A 12 7.87 -10.31 -3.98
N ILE A 13 8.26 -9.76 -2.83
CA ILE A 13 7.44 -8.80 -2.10
C ILE A 13 7.40 -7.54 -2.96
N CYS A 14 6.21 -7.20 -3.45
CA CYS A 14 6.05 -5.90 -4.07
C CYS A 14 6.07 -4.83 -2.97
N VAL A 15 7.15 -4.06 -2.91
CA VAL A 15 7.34 -2.96 -1.96
C VAL A 15 6.28 -1.87 -2.11
N LYS A 16 5.68 -1.72 -3.29
CA LYS A 16 4.64 -0.71 -3.53
C LYS A 16 3.30 -1.06 -2.87
N CYS A 17 2.95 -2.35 -2.86
CA CYS A 17 1.70 -2.84 -2.31
C CYS A 17 1.89 -3.65 -1.01
N HIS A 18 3.12 -3.81 -0.52
CA HIS A 18 3.49 -4.75 0.56
C HIS A 18 2.87 -6.15 0.38
N ASN A 19 2.82 -6.63 -0.87
CA ASN A 19 2.14 -7.87 -1.26
C ASN A 19 0.63 -7.91 -0.98
N ILE A 20 0.01 -6.78 -0.60
CA ILE A 20 -1.43 -6.64 -0.34
C ILE A 20 -2.23 -6.74 -1.64
N GLY A 21 -1.65 -6.30 -2.75
CA GLY A 21 -2.32 -6.32 -4.05
C GLY A 21 -3.09 -5.04 -4.38
N PHE A 22 -3.24 -4.13 -3.42
CA PHE A 22 -3.94 -2.88 -3.60
C PHE A 22 -3.08 -1.71 -3.08
N CYS A 23 -3.28 -0.53 -3.64
CA CYS A 23 -2.68 0.71 -3.21
C CYS A 23 -3.79 1.71 -2.86
N LYS A 24 -3.59 2.44 -1.76
CA LYS A 24 -4.40 3.63 -1.50
C LYS A 24 -3.83 4.77 -2.36
N ILE A 25 -4.69 5.47 -3.08
CA ILE A 25 -4.36 6.63 -3.89
C ILE A 25 -5.19 7.81 -3.36
N PRO A 26 -4.58 8.94 -3.00
CA PRO A 26 -5.33 10.09 -2.52
C PRO A 26 -6.30 10.59 -3.60
N LYS A 27 -7.51 10.99 -3.20
CA LYS A 27 -8.49 11.58 -4.12
C LYS A 27 -8.11 12.98 -4.56
N ASP A 28 -7.38 13.68 -3.69
CA ASP A 28 -6.87 15.02 -3.92
C ASP A 28 -5.41 15.08 -3.46
N ASP A 29 -4.49 15.11 -4.44
CA ASP A 29 -3.04 15.16 -4.21
C ASP A 29 -2.61 16.40 -3.43
N ALA A 30 -3.25 17.55 -3.66
CA ALA A 30 -2.90 18.81 -3.01
C ALA A 30 -3.27 18.79 -1.53
N VAL A 31 -4.46 18.25 -1.20
CA VAL A 31 -4.90 18.07 0.18
C VAL A 31 -4.01 17.05 0.90
N PHE A 32 -3.67 15.93 0.24
CA PHE A 32 -2.75 14.95 0.80
C PHE A 32 -1.40 15.59 1.13
N GLN A 33 -0.78 16.28 0.17
CA GLN A 33 0.53 16.89 0.35
C GLN A 33 0.53 17.93 1.49
N TYR A 34 -0.49 18.79 1.54
CA TYR A 34 -0.62 19.78 2.61
C TYR A 34 -0.67 19.14 4.00
N TRP A 35 -1.50 18.10 4.18
CA TRP A 35 -1.61 17.44 5.48
C TRP A 35 -0.37 16.63 5.83
N PHE A 36 0.24 15.95 4.85
CA PHE A 36 1.44 15.17 5.07
C PHE A 36 2.60 16.07 5.54
N GLU A 37 2.90 17.14 4.81
CA GLU A 37 3.94 18.11 5.20
C GLU A 37 3.67 18.76 6.56
N LYS A 38 2.39 19.07 6.84
CA LYS A 38 1.98 19.64 8.11
C LYS A 38 2.22 18.67 9.27
N LEU A 39 1.86 17.39 9.10
CA LEU A 39 2.01 16.35 10.13
C LEU A 39 3.49 16.00 10.33
N GLU A 40 4.27 15.88 9.26
CA GLU A 40 5.72 15.66 9.36
C GLU A 40 6.42 16.81 10.09
N ARG A 41 6.03 18.07 9.81
CA ARG A 41 6.61 19.24 10.49
C ARG A 41 6.33 19.26 11.99
N LEU A 42 5.23 18.67 12.45
CA LEU A 42 4.94 18.56 13.88
C LEU A 42 5.89 17.59 14.59
N GLY A 43 6.37 16.56 13.89
CA GLY A 43 7.37 15.62 14.40
C GLY A 43 6.90 14.70 15.54
N PHE A 44 5.60 14.69 15.88
CA PHE A 44 5.04 13.84 16.94
C PHE A 44 4.63 12.44 16.46
N LEU A 45 4.47 12.26 15.15
CA LEU A 45 4.01 11.02 14.52
C LEU A 45 5.15 10.39 13.71
N SER A 46 5.12 9.07 13.58
CA SER A 46 5.96 8.36 12.61
C SER A 46 5.54 8.71 11.18
N ALA A 47 6.43 8.49 10.20
CA ALA A 47 6.12 8.74 8.79
C ALA A 47 4.90 7.94 8.28
N GLU A 48 4.72 6.72 8.79
CA GLU A 48 3.57 5.87 8.48
C GLU A 48 2.27 6.46 9.04
N GLU A 49 2.29 6.94 10.28
CA GLU A 49 1.13 7.61 10.89
C GLU A 49 0.80 8.93 10.18
N CYS A 50 1.81 9.73 9.80
CA CYS A 50 1.63 10.93 8.99
C CYS A 50 0.95 10.60 7.66
N TYR A 51 1.41 9.54 6.98
CA TYR A 51 0.87 9.09 5.70
C TYR A 51 -0.59 8.66 5.84
N GLU A 52 -0.92 7.78 6.79
CA GLU A 52 -2.29 7.30 7.01
C GLU A 52 -3.24 8.45 7.36
N ASN A 53 -2.83 9.36 8.25
CA ASN A 53 -3.64 10.53 8.60
C ASN A 53 -3.86 11.47 7.41
N ALA A 54 -2.83 11.73 6.61
CA ALA A 54 -2.95 12.55 5.41
C ALA A 54 -3.91 11.91 4.38
N MET A 55 -3.86 10.59 4.22
CA MET A 55 -4.77 9.84 3.36
C MET A 55 -6.22 9.91 3.84
N GLU A 56 -6.46 9.85 5.15
CA GLU A 56 -7.81 10.04 5.72
C GLU A 56 -8.34 11.45 5.46
N LYS A 57 -7.50 12.49 5.57
CA LYS A 57 -7.89 13.88 5.34
C LYS A 57 -8.17 14.20 3.87
N ALA A 58 -7.35 13.67 2.96
CA ALA A 58 -7.54 13.82 1.51
C ALA A 58 -8.69 12.95 0.97
N GLY A 59 -9.07 11.92 1.73
CA GLY A 59 -9.80 10.78 1.21
C GLY A 59 -8.95 9.99 0.23
N TYR A 60 -9.28 8.71 0.04
CA TYR A 60 -8.54 7.85 -0.87
C TYR A 60 -9.45 6.94 -1.69
N MET A 61 -8.92 6.50 -2.82
CA MET A 61 -9.44 5.38 -3.60
C MET A 61 -8.51 4.20 -3.40
N VAL A 62 -9.05 3.00 -3.58
CA VAL A 62 -8.28 1.77 -3.55
C VAL A 62 -8.23 1.24 -4.97
N GLU A 63 -7.02 1.14 -5.50
CA GLU A 63 -6.80 0.58 -6.83
C GLU A 63 -5.96 -0.69 -6.74
N THR A 64 -6.17 -1.61 -7.68
CA THR A 64 -5.31 -2.78 -7.85
C THR A 64 -3.89 -2.29 -8.13
N CYS A 65 -2.91 -2.82 -7.41
CA CYS A 65 -1.52 -2.43 -7.61
C CYS A 65 -1.09 -2.77 -9.06
N PRO A 66 -0.66 -1.79 -9.87
CA PRO A 66 -0.27 -2.05 -11.25
C PRO A 66 1.07 -2.80 -11.34
N TYR A 67 1.84 -2.84 -10.25
CA TYR A 67 3.16 -3.47 -10.18
C TYR A 67 3.13 -4.90 -9.65
N CYS A 68 2.03 -5.32 -8.99
CA CYS A 68 1.89 -6.64 -8.39
C CYS A 68 0.54 -7.24 -8.79
N MET A 69 0.53 -8.36 -9.52
CA MET A 69 -0.71 -9.08 -9.86
C MET A 69 -1.40 -9.73 -8.64
N ASN A 70 -0.95 -9.45 -7.42
CA ASN A 70 -1.53 -9.97 -6.18
C ASN A 70 -2.90 -9.37 -5.85
N GLY A 71 -3.27 -8.21 -6.42
CA GLY A 71 -4.62 -7.64 -6.24
C GLY A 71 -5.69 -8.50 -6.90
N LYS A 72 -5.41 -9.02 -8.10
CA LYS A 72 -6.33 -9.88 -8.85
C LYS A 72 -6.66 -11.20 -8.15
N LYS A 73 -5.82 -11.67 -7.21
CA LYS A 73 -6.10 -12.89 -6.44
C LYS A 73 -7.10 -12.66 -5.29
N ARG A 74 -7.14 -11.46 -4.71
CA ARG A 74 -8.01 -11.15 -3.56
C ARG A 74 -9.39 -10.60 -3.94
N ASP A 75 -9.53 -10.02 -5.13
CA ASP A 75 -10.83 -9.60 -5.64
C ASP A 75 -11.82 -10.76 -5.72
N PHE A 76 -11.36 -11.98 -6.05
CA PHE A 76 -12.25 -13.16 -6.13
C PHE A 76 -12.68 -13.72 -4.76
N GLU A 77 -11.84 -13.67 -3.73
CA GLU A 77 -12.15 -14.29 -2.43
C GLU A 77 -12.98 -13.37 -1.53
N ARG A 78 -12.78 -12.05 -1.62
CA ARG A 78 -13.54 -11.08 -0.81
C ARG A 78 -14.93 -10.80 -1.37
N LEU A 79 -15.12 -10.87 -2.69
CA LEU A 79 -16.44 -10.78 -3.32
C LEU A 79 -17.35 -11.99 -3.01
N LYS A 80 -16.79 -13.16 -2.67
CA LYS A 80 -17.56 -14.36 -2.28
C LYS A 80 -18.07 -14.36 -0.84
N GLN A 81 -17.66 -13.41 0.00
CA GLN A 81 -18.14 -13.31 1.38
C GLN A 81 -19.26 -12.25 1.55
N ILE A 82 -19.67 -11.62 0.44
CA ILE A 82 -20.71 -10.56 0.42
C ILE A 82 -21.93 -10.99 -0.43
N ILE A 83 -21.94 -12.20 -1.00
CA ILE A 83 -23.10 -12.82 -1.68
C ILE A 83 -23.46 -14.08 -0.91
#